data_AF-A0A916RF80-F1
#
_entry.id   AF-A0A916RF80-F1
#
_cell.length_a   1.000
_cell.length_b   1.000
_cell.length_c   1.000
_cell.angle_alpha   90.00
_cell.angle_beta   90.00
_cell.angle_gamma   90.00
#
_symmetry.space_group_name_H-M   'P 1'
#
loop_
_entity.id
_entity.type
_entity.pdbx_description
1 polymer ?
#
loop_
_entity_poly.entity_id
_entity_poly.type
_entity_poly.pdbx_seq_one_letter_code
_entity_poly.pdbx_strand_id
1 'polypeptide(L)'
;MPVYFLGEDENGCSPIKIGVAKNIEVRKRNLQTGNPLELRLLGWIDAEDVFQIERRLHRQFGATHVRGEWFAIEPADILPVLMREGRRGFVAKNADAFEIVGYDRDAVPEYLGVWEWGDLEIDECCPFCGCLCGMHFQEASQMYHCIQCDTLTDFSELSPDDRDRPDD
;
A
#
# COMPACT_ATOMS: atom_id res chain seq x y z
N MET A 1 -6.66 -4.84 15.89
CA MET A 1 -6.34 -3.40 15.75
C MET A 1 -5.07 -3.37 14.94
N PRO A 2 -4.94 -2.54 13.92
CA PRO A 2 -3.65 -2.34 13.25
C PRO A 2 -2.80 -1.22 13.88
N VAL A 3 -1.49 -1.31 13.63
CA VAL A 3 -0.58 -0.16 13.65
C VAL A 3 -0.63 0.49 12.27
N TYR A 4 -0.82 1.79 12.17
CA TYR A 4 -0.96 2.52 10.90
C TYR A 4 0.11 3.60 10.74
N PHE A 5 0.30 4.00 9.48
CA PHE A 5 1.17 5.09 9.05
C PHE A 5 0.34 6.14 8.29
N LEU A 6 0.25 7.36 8.79
CA LEU A 6 -0.39 8.49 8.09
C LEU A 6 0.66 9.53 7.72
N GLY A 7 0.69 9.99 6.47
CA GLY A 7 1.53 11.09 6.00
C GLY A 7 0.73 12.35 5.70
N GLU A 8 1.40 13.50 5.68
CA GLU A 8 0.83 14.77 5.19
C GLU A 8 1.07 14.90 3.68
N ASP A 9 0.01 14.87 2.88
CA ASP A 9 0.07 14.65 1.42
C ASP A 9 0.88 15.73 0.69
N GLU A 10 0.65 17.00 1.01
CA GLU A 10 1.29 18.16 0.35
C GLU A 10 2.82 18.23 0.52
N ASN A 11 3.40 17.44 1.41
CA ASN A 11 4.84 17.39 1.70
C ASN A 11 5.47 16.05 1.29
N GLY A 12 4.95 15.39 0.26
CA GLY A 12 5.42 14.06 -0.12
C GLY A 12 5.13 13.01 0.95
N CYS A 13 4.04 13.19 1.70
CA CYS A 13 3.64 12.33 2.81
C CYS A 13 4.60 12.33 4.01
N SER A 14 5.33 13.43 4.24
CA SER A 14 6.19 13.63 5.41
C SER A 14 5.81 14.91 6.17
N PRO A 15 5.82 14.92 7.52
CA PRO A 15 6.17 13.84 8.44
C PRO A 15 5.11 12.72 8.48
N ILE A 16 5.53 11.55 8.97
CA ILE A 16 4.66 10.39 9.15
C ILE A 16 4.28 10.21 10.62
N LYS A 17 2.98 10.02 10.85
CA LYS A 17 2.42 9.59 12.12
C LYS A 17 2.38 8.08 12.22
N ILE A 18 2.89 7.52 13.31
CA ILE A 18 2.79 6.09 13.63
C ILE A 18 1.87 5.91 14.82
N GLY A 19 0.75 5.22 14.65
CA GLY A 19 -0.21 5.03 15.74
C GLY A 19 -1.03 3.76 15.63
N VAL A 20 -1.88 3.49 16.62
CA VAL A 20 -2.82 2.35 16.62
C VAL A 20 -4.28 2.78 16.53
N ALA A 21 -5.11 2.00 15.81
CA ALA A 21 -6.54 2.27 15.73
C ALA A 21 -7.36 0.98 15.53
N LYS A 22 -8.61 0.97 15.99
CA LYS A 22 -9.60 -0.06 15.58
C LYS A 22 -10.12 0.15 14.18
N ASN A 23 -10.31 1.43 13.80
CA ASN A 23 -10.78 1.84 12.50
C ASN A 23 -9.92 3.03 12.06
N ILE A 24 -9.05 2.78 11.07
CA ILE A 24 -8.07 3.77 10.60
C ILE A 24 -8.78 4.95 9.96
N GLU A 25 -9.80 4.73 9.11
CA GLU A 25 -10.52 5.80 8.43
C GLU A 25 -11.25 6.75 9.39
N VAL A 26 -11.89 6.21 10.43
CA VAL A 26 -12.50 7.03 11.49
C VAL A 26 -11.41 7.82 12.24
N ARG A 27 -10.27 7.19 12.53
CA ARG A 27 -9.15 7.85 13.21
C ARG A 27 -8.55 8.96 12.35
N LYS A 28 -8.33 8.72 11.05
CA LYS A 28 -7.82 9.68 10.07
C LYS A 28 -8.71 10.91 10.00
N ARG A 29 -10.04 10.72 9.83
CA ARG A 29 -11.01 11.84 9.83
C ARG A 29 -10.98 12.66 11.12
N ASN A 30 -10.88 12.01 12.28
CA ASN A 30 -10.78 12.71 13.57
C ASN A 30 -9.45 13.47 13.74
N LEU A 31 -8.37 12.98 13.14
CA LEU A 31 -7.08 13.69 13.15
C LEU A 31 -7.11 14.87 12.16
N GLN A 32 -7.76 14.71 11.01
CA GLN A 32 -7.89 15.74 9.98
C GLN A 32 -8.56 17.01 10.51
N THR A 33 -9.52 16.91 11.43
CA THR A 33 -10.17 18.11 12.00
C THR A 33 -9.20 19.05 12.72
N GLY A 34 -8.06 18.53 13.16
CA GLY A 34 -7.00 19.29 13.82
C GLY A 34 -5.73 19.46 12.98
N ASN A 35 -5.71 18.97 11.74
CA ASN A 35 -4.58 19.12 10.82
C ASN A 35 -5.03 19.92 9.58
N PRO A 36 -4.44 21.08 9.29
CA PRO A 36 -4.77 21.82 8.07
C PRO A 36 -4.31 21.12 6.78
N LEU A 37 -3.31 20.24 6.85
CA LEU A 37 -2.78 19.50 5.71
C LEU A 37 -3.53 18.17 5.56
N GLU A 38 -3.80 17.76 4.33
CA GLU A 38 -4.52 16.52 4.04
C GLU A 38 -3.72 15.30 4.52
N LEU A 39 -4.40 14.39 5.22
CA LEU A 39 -3.80 13.17 5.74
C LEU A 39 -4.06 11.99 4.83
N ARG A 40 -2.97 11.37 4.38
CA ARG A 40 -3.01 10.17 3.56
C ARG A 40 -2.64 8.94 4.36
N LEU A 41 -3.42 7.87 4.18
CA LEU A 41 -3.04 6.55 4.69
C LEU A 41 -1.95 5.99 3.80
N LEU A 42 -0.84 5.59 4.41
CA LEU A 42 0.30 5.01 3.73
C LEU A 42 0.28 3.49 3.87
N GLY A 43 0.08 2.98 5.07
CA GLY A 43 0.05 1.54 5.25
C GLY A 43 -0.35 1.16 6.65
N TRP A 44 -0.46 -0.14 6.88
CA TRP A 44 -0.74 -0.67 8.20
C TRP A 44 -0.17 -2.07 8.39
N ILE A 45 -0.04 -2.43 9.67
CA ILE A 45 0.39 -3.74 10.13
C ILE A 45 -0.73 -4.34 10.97
N ASP A 46 -1.26 -5.47 10.55
CA ASP A 46 -2.20 -6.26 11.33
C ASP A 46 -1.45 -7.16 12.32
N ALA A 47 -1.65 -6.92 13.61
CA ALA A 47 -0.99 -7.69 14.65
C ALA A 47 -1.85 -7.82 15.91
N GLU A 48 -1.56 -8.85 16.70
CA GLU A 48 -2.15 -9.01 18.03
C GLU A 48 -1.48 -8.08 19.05
N ASP A 49 -0.14 -8.00 19.04
CA ASP A 49 0.64 -7.14 19.95
C ASP A 49 0.96 -5.77 19.34
N VAL A 50 -0.09 -5.00 19.04
CA VAL A 50 0.04 -3.69 18.39
C VAL A 50 0.89 -2.69 19.17
N PHE A 51 0.81 -2.70 20.49
CA PHE A 51 1.49 -1.73 21.33
C PHE A 51 3.00 -2.03 21.41
N GLN A 52 3.38 -3.31 21.38
CA GLN A 52 4.79 -3.67 21.26
C GLN A 52 5.38 -3.24 19.92
N ILE A 53 4.64 -3.44 18.82
CA ILE A 53 5.07 -3.02 17.48
C ILE A 53 5.18 -1.50 17.40
N GLU A 54 4.15 -0.76 17.83
CA GLU A 54 4.15 0.71 17.88
C GLU A 54 5.37 1.23 18.67
N ARG A 55 5.61 0.70 19.88
CA ARG A 55 6.76 1.09 20.71
C ARG A 55 8.10 0.77 20.05
N ARG A 56 8.20 -0.37 19.36
CA ARG A 56 9.40 -0.75 18.59
C ARG A 56 9.66 0.25 17.47
N LEU A 57 8.63 0.64 16.73
CA LEU A 57 8.72 1.59 15.63
C LEU A 57 9.06 3.00 16.10
N HIS A 58 8.41 3.47 17.18
CA HIS A 58 8.77 4.76 17.79
C HIS A 58 10.22 4.79 18.27
N ARG A 59 10.76 3.67 18.77
CA ARG A 59 12.18 3.56 19.11
C ARG A 59 13.06 3.57 17.86
N GLN A 60 12.68 2.81 16.83
CA GLN A 60 13.41 2.74 15.56
C GLN A 60 13.57 4.13 14.92
N PHE A 61 12.49 4.93 14.91
CA PHE A 61 12.48 6.27 14.33
C PHE A 61 12.69 7.38 15.37
N GLY A 62 13.13 7.04 16.58
CA GLY A 62 13.22 8.01 17.68
C GLY A 62 14.16 9.21 17.38
N ALA A 63 15.16 9.02 16.52
CA ALA A 63 16.06 10.08 16.10
C ALA A 63 15.41 11.14 15.20
N THR A 64 14.29 10.80 14.54
CA THR A 64 13.53 11.69 13.65
C THR A 64 12.23 12.17 14.29
N HIS A 65 12.06 11.98 15.60
CA HIS A 65 10.88 12.42 16.34
C HIS A 65 10.68 13.94 16.22
N VAL A 66 9.50 14.35 15.77
CA VAL A 66 9.14 15.77 15.65
C VAL A 66 8.32 16.21 16.85
N ARG A 67 7.14 15.58 17.03
CA ARG A 67 6.22 15.89 18.13
C ARG A 67 5.18 14.79 18.30
N GLY A 68 4.92 14.40 19.54
CA GLY A 68 3.89 13.39 19.85
C GLY A 68 4.24 12.06 19.19
N GLU A 69 3.48 11.66 18.18
CA GLU A 69 3.65 10.41 17.43
C GLU A 69 4.07 10.67 15.96
N TRP A 70 4.56 11.87 15.66
CA TRP A 70 4.99 12.30 14.32
C TRP A 70 6.52 12.23 14.19
N PHE A 71 6.98 11.73 13.06
CA PHE A 71 8.39 11.48 12.74
C PHE A 71 8.73 12.05 11.36
N ALA A 72 9.88 12.71 11.24
CA ALA A 72 10.42 13.25 10.00
C ALA A 72 11.07 12.11 9.19
N ILE A 73 10.22 11.26 8.62
CA ILE A 73 10.56 10.12 7.77
C ILE A 73 9.65 10.15 6.54
N GLU A 74 10.06 9.46 5.48
CA GLU A 74 9.36 9.43 4.19
C GLU A 74 8.73 8.05 3.95
N PRO A 75 7.79 7.92 2.99
CA PRO A 75 7.17 6.63 2.65
C PRO A 75 8.18 5.51 2.34
N ALA A 76 9.33 5.86 1.76
CA ALA A 76 10.43 4.93 1.50
C ALA A 76 11.04 4.33 2.78
N ASP A 77 11.00 5.03 3.93
CA ASP A 77 11.52 4.52 5.20
C ASP A 77 10.61 3.46 5.83
N ILE A 78 9.30 3.54 5.57
CA ILE A 78 8.31 2.62 6.16
C ILE A 78 8.05 1.40 5.26
N LEU A 79 8.28 1.48 3.95
CA LEU A 79 8.04 0.36 3.04
C LEU A 79 8.82 -0.91 3.46
N PRO A 80 10.14 -0.85 3.77
CA PRO A 80 10.88 -2.02 4.27
C PRO A 80 10.36 -2.54 5.62
N VAL A 81 9.74 -1.69 6.44
CA VAL A 81 9.11 -2.11 7.69
C VAL A 81 7.86 -2.93 7.39
N LEU A 82 7.01 -2.44 6.49
CA LEU A 82 5.78 -3.13 6.09
C LEU A 82 6.10 -4.47 5.40
N MET A 83 7.10 -4.50 4.50
CA MET A 83 7.50 -5.73 3.78
C MET A 83 7.97 -6.84 4.74
N ARG A 84 8.66 -6.50 5.83
CA ARG A 84 9.10 -7.48 6.84
C ARG A 84 7.94 -8.16 7.58
N GLU A 85 6.77 -7.53 7.62
CA GLU A 85 5.58 -8.10 8.23
C GLU A 85 4.81 -9.04 7.26
N GLY A 86 5.18 -9.05 5.97
CA GLY A 86 4.67 -9.95 4.94
C GLY A 86 3.15 -9.96 4.89
N ARG A 87 2.54 -11.10 5.25
CA ARG A 87 1.07 -11.29 5.29
C ARG A 87 0.32 -10.30 6.20
N ARG A 88 1.04 -9.68 7.13
CA ARG A 88 0.50 -8.70 8.08
C ARG A 88 0.76 -7.27 7.66
N GLY A 89 1.64 -7.04 6.69
CA GLY A 89 1.99 -5.72 6.19
C GLY A 89 1.15 -5.35 4.98
N PHE A 90 0.63 -4.13 4.97
CA PHE A 90 -0.21 -3.63 3.90
C PHE A 90 0.20 -2.23 3.49
N VAL A 91 0.12 -1.98 2.19
CA VAL A 91 0.12 -0.64 1.61
C VAL A 91 -1.30 -0.17 1.35
N ALA A 92 -1.53 1.13 1.52
CA ALA A 92 -2.76 1.75 1.06
C ALA A 92 -2.73 1.83 -0.47
N LYS A 93 -3.60 1.07 -1.12
CA LYS A 93 -3.70 1.05 -2.57
C LYS A 93 -4.22 2.39 -3.11
N ASN A 94 -3.71 2.77 -4.26
CA ASN A 94 -4.28 3.84 -5.07
C ASN A 94 -5.72 3.47 -5.50
N ALA A 95 -6.61 4.47 -5.60
CA ALA A 95 -8.01 4.23 -5.96
C ALA A 95 -8.14 3.77 -7.42
N ASP A 96 -7.21 4.26 -8.23
CA ASP A 96 -6.92 4.12 -9.65
C ASP A 96 -5.81 3.08 -9.92
N ALA A 97 -5.46 2.24 -8.94
CA ALA A 97 -4.57 1.11 -9.18
C ALA A 97 -5.09 0.28 -10.36
N PHE A 98 -4.18 -0.10 -11.27
CA PHE A 98 -4.46 -0.77 -12.56
C PHE A 98 -5.11 0.06 -13.66
N GLU A 99 -5.22 1.38 -13.51
CA GLU A 99 -5.54 2.23 -14.65
C GLU A 99 -4.38 2.20 -15.66
N ILE A 100 -4.69 2.07 -16.95
CA ILE A 100 -3.68 2.14 -18.03
C ILE A 100 -3.24 3.59 -18.16
N VAL A 101 -1.96 3.86 -17.87
CA VAL A 101 -1.35 5.19 -17.98
C VAL A 101 -0.66 5.41 -19.33
N GLY A 102 -0.40 4.32 -20.07
CA GLY A 102 0.28 4.39 -21.35
C GLY A 102 0.41 3.02 -22.02
N TYR A 103 1.08 3.04 -23.16
CA TYR A 103 1.52 1.84 -23.85
C TYR A 103 2.99 2.04 -24.23
N ASP A 104 3.79 0.99 -24.05
CA ASP A 104 5.17 1.00 -24.48
C ASP A 104 5.30 0.85 -26.01
N ARG A 105 6.54 0.72 -26.51
CA ARG A 105 6.81 0.60 -27.95
C ARG A 105 6.27 -0.68 -28.58
N ASP A 106 6.05 -1.71 -27.77
CA ASP A 106 5.56 -3.02 -28.20
C ASP A 106 4.04 -3.15 -27.97
N ALA A 107 3.36 -2.03 -27.70
CA ALA A 107 1.93 -1.95 -27.37
C ALA A 107 1.55 -2.74 -26.11
N VAL A 108 2.49 -2.92 -25.19
CA VAL A 108 2.21 -3.47 -23.87
C VAL A 108 1.67 -2.35 -22.99
N PRO A 109 0.50 -2.50 -22.36
CA PRO A 109 -0.06 -1.49 -21.47
C PRO A 109 0.82 -1.29 -20.22
N GLU A 110 1.07 -0.02 -19.90
CA GLU A 110 1.67 0.40 -18.64
C GLU A 110 0.56 0.76 -17.66
N TYR A 111 0.59 0.18 -16.46
CA TYR A 111 -0.44 0.38 -15.44
C TYR A 111 0.05 1.25 -14.30
N LEU A 112 -0.87 2.03 -13.72
CA LEU A 112 -0.60 2.74 -12.48
C LEU A 112 -0.39 1.75 -11.33
N GLY A 113 0.74 1.90 -10.65
CA GLY A 113 1.14 1.07 -9.53
C GLY A 113 0.18 1.13 -8.35
N VAL A 114 0.17 0.06 -7.56
CA VAL A 114 -0.63 -0.08 -6.35
C VAL A 114 -0.19 0.92 -5.28
N TRP A 115 1.11 1.18 -5.24
CA TRP A 115 1.78 2.03 -4.27
C TRP A 115 2.41 3.21 -4.98
N GLU A 116 2.05 4.43 -4.60
CA GLU A 116 2.54 5.63 -5.30
C GLU A 116 4.03 5.90 -5.07
N TRP A 117 4.58 5.42 -3.94
CA TRP A 117 5.93 5.79 -3.51
C TRP A 117 6.99 4.72 -3.80
N GLY A 118 6.67 3.75 -4.67
CA GLY A 118 7.61 2.74 -5.10
C GLY A 118 6.97 1.69 -6.00
N ASP A 119 7.78 1.15 -6.89
CA ASP A 119 7.38 0.05 -7.77
C ASP A 119 7.39 -1.25 -6.97
N LEU A 120 6.26 -1.94 -6.95
CA LEU A 120 6.09 -3.23 -6.29
C LEU A 120 5.63 -4.23 -7.32
N GLU A 121 6.35 -5.35 -7.43
CA GLU A 121 5.95 -6.45 -8.29
C GLU A 121 4.74 -7.20 -7.70
N ILE A 122 4.05 -7.97 -8.54
CA ILE A 122 2.84 -8.70 -8.13
C ILE A 122 3.11 -9.76 -7.05
N ASP A 123 4.33 -10.28 -6.99
CA ASP A 123 4.79 -11.24 -5.97
C ASP A 123 5.29 -10.54 -4.69
N GLU A 124 5.47 -9.22 -4.72
CA GLU A 124 5.79 -8.39 -3.57
C GLU A 124 4.53 -7.79 -2.94
N CYS A 125 3.57 -7.33 -3.76
CA CYS A 125 2.36 -6.68 -3.31
C CYS A 125 1.12 -7.17 -4.05
N CYS A 126 0.13 -7.68 -3.32
CA CYS A 126 -1.16 -8.00 -3.89
C CYS A 126 -1.86 -6.70 -4.32
N PRO A 127 -2.15 -6.52 -5.61
CA PRO A 127 -2.69 -5.26 -6.10
C PRO A 127 -4.18 -5.05 -5.79
N PHE A 128 -4.88 -6.10 -5.35
CA PHE A 128 -6.29 -6.05 -4.97
C PHE A 128 -6.50 -5.58 -3.52
N CYS A 129 -5.63 -6.00 -2.59
CA CYS A 129 -5.77 -5.71 -1.16
C CYS A 129 -4.60 -4.95 -0.54
N GLY A 130 -3.50 -4.76 -1.27
CA GLY A 130 -2.29 -4.11 -0.78
C GLY A 130 -1.41 -4.99 0.14
N CYS A 131 -1.68 -6.31 0.25
CA CYS A 131 -0.86 -7.20 1.08
C CYS A 131 0.57 -7.29 0.56
N LEU A 132 1.57 -7.05 1.41
CA LEU A 132 2.99 -7.21 1.07
C LEU A 132 3.49 -8.66 1.14
N CYS A 133 2.55 -9.60 1.05
CA CYS A 133 2.79 -11.00 0.80
C CYS A 133 2.72 -11.36 -0.68
N GLY A 134 2.36 -10.40 -1.54
CA GLY A 134 2.17 -10.60 -2.96
C GLY A 134 1.04 -11.55 -3.33
N MET A 135 1.05 -11.91 -4.61
CA MET A 135 0.28 -12.99 -5.19
C MET A 135 1.21 -14.17 -5.49
N HIS A 136 0.75 -15.38 -5.19
CA HIS A 136 1.50 -16.61 -5.42
C HIS A 136 1.00 -17.30 -6.68
N PHE A 137 1.91 -17.63 -7.60
CA PHE A 137 1.57 -18.41 -8.77
C PHE A 137 1.26 -19.87 -8.41
N GLN A 138 0.17 -20.40 -8.96
CA GLN A 138 -0.27 -21.79 -8.79
C GLN A 138 -0.14 -22.54 -10.12
N GLU A 139 0.79 -23.49 -10.18
CA GLU A 139 1.05 -24.25 -11.42
C GLU A 139 -0.16 -25.08 -11.89
N ALA A 140 -0.93 -25.68 -10.96
CA ALA A 140 -2.04 -26.55 -11.30
C ALA A 140 -3.19 -25.83 -12.02
N SER A 141 -3.38 -24.55 -11.69
CA SER A 141 -4.42 -23.69 -12.26
C SER A 141 -3.89 -22.69 -13.28
N GLN A 142 -2.56 -22.49 -13.35
CA GLN A 142 -1.92 -21.41 -14.11
C GLN A 142 -2.43 -20.01 -13.70
N MET A 143 -2.77 -19.83 -12.42
CA MET A 143 -3.33 -18.58 -11.89
C MET A 143 -2.52 -18.04 -10.71
N TYR A 144 -2.58 -16.73 -10.50
CA TYR A 144 -2.07 -16.04 -9.32
C TYR A 144 -3.12 -15.99 -8.23
N HIS A 145 -2.70 -16.30 -7.00
CA HIS A 145 -3.57 -16.34 -5.83
C HIS A 145 -3.02 -15.49 -4.70
N CYS A 146 -3.82 -14.56 -4.18
CA CYS A 146 -3.50 -13.87 -2.94
C CYS A 146 -4.11 -14.61 -1.75
N ILE A 147 -3.26 -15.08 -0.87
CA ILE A 147 -3.61 -15.75 0.39
C ILE A 147 -4.29 -14.86 1.44
N GLN A 148 -4.31 -13.54 1.23
CA GLN A 148 -4.86 -12.57 2.18
C GLN A 148 -6.27 -12.11 1.81
N CYS A 149 -6.57 -11.98 0.52
CA CYS A 149 -7.90 -11.58 0.04
C CYS A 149 -8.59 -12.65 -0.82
N ASP A 150 -7.99 -13.84 -0.95
CA ASP A 150 -8.45 -14.99 -1.73
C ASP A 150 -8.71 -14.70 -3.22
N THR A 151 -8.20 -13.56 -3.73
CA THR A 151 -8.28 -13.24 -5.16
C THR A 151 -7.47 -14.27 -5.94
N LEU A 152 -8.10 -14.82 -6.98
CA LEU A 152 -7.51 -15.74 -7.95
C LEU A 152 -7.68 -15.13 -9.34
N THR A 153 -6.58 -14.87 -10.06
CA THR A 153 -6.61 -14.24 -11.39
C THR A 153 -5.41 -14.67 -12.22
N ASP A 154 -5.57 -14.72 -13.54
CA ASP A 154 -4.48 -14.84 -14.51
C ASP A 154 -4.16 -13.50 -15.19
N PHE A 155 -4.79 -12.40 -14.73
CA PHE A 155 -4.71 -11.06 -15.29
C PHE A 155 -5.15 -10.93 -16.76
N SER A 156 -5.85 -11.93 -17.31
CA SER A 156 -6.38 -11.88 -18.68
C SER A 156 -7.36 -10.72 -18.87
N GLU A 157 -8.11 -10.35 -17.84
CA GLU A 157 -9.04 -9.20 -17.86
C GLU A 157 -8.35 -7.84 -18.00
N LEU A 158 -7.05 -7.77 -17.71
CA LEU A 158 -6.27 -6.54 -17.91
C LEU A 158 -5.68 -6.45 -19.32
N SER A 159 -5.63 -7.57 -20.06
CA SER A 159 -5.16 -7.55 -21.44
C SER A 159 -6.12 -6.70 -22.29
N PRO A 160 -5.61 -5.82 -23.17
CA PRO A 160 -6.47 -5.10 -24.08
C PRO A 160 -7.22 -6.13 -24.91
N ASP A 161 -8.54 -6.18 -24.75
CA ASP A 161 -9.39 -6.94 -25.66
C ASP A 161 -9.12 -6.48 -27.10
N ASP A 162 -9.05 -7.43 -28.03
CA ASP A 162 -9.12 -7.20 -29.48
C ASP A 162 -10.39 -6.43 -29.95
N ARG A 163 -11.23 -5.95 -29.01
CA ARG A 163 -12.49 -5.23 -29.25
C ARG A 163 -12.32 -3.82 -29.80
N ASP A 164 -11.11 -3.27 -29.84
CA ASP A 164 -10.79 -1.99 -30.49
C ASP A 164 -10.16 -2.14 -31.89
N ARG A 165 -10.20 -3.34 -32.51
CA ARG A 165 -9.93 -3.45 -33.95
C ARG A 165 -11.12 -2.85 -34.71
N PRO A 166 -10.94 -1.78 -35.50
CA PRO A 166 -11.98 -1.34 -36.41
C PRO A 166 -12.25 -2.49 -37.38
N ASP A 167 -13.52 -2.90 -37.49
CA ASP A 167 -13.97 -3.82 -38.53
C ASP A 167 -13.59 -3.21 -39.90
N ASP A 168 -12.71 -3.90 -40.64
CA ASP A 168 -12.29 -3.58 -42.01
C ASP A 168 -13.42 -3.83 -43.03
#